data_AF-A0A381SDX2-F1
#
_entry.id   AF-A0A381SDX2-F1
#
_cell.length_a   1.000
_cell.length_b   1.000
_cell.length_c   1.000
_cell.angle_alpha   90.00
_cell.angle_beta   90.00
_cell.angle_gamma   90.00
#
_symmetry.space_group_name_H-M   'P 1'
#
loop_
_entity.id
_entity.type
_entity.pdbx_description
1 polymer ?
#
loop_
_entity_poly.entity_id
_entity_poly.type
_entity_poly.pdbx_seq_one_letter_code
_entity_poly.pdbx_strand_id
1 'polypeptide(L)'
;MAGKNYLFAVNMGHYNSLDDYNDTKERQRLVNDKYEEGKNFDWQWDNSTNRIKFDNMRIKSVTLDKYAKFSVGGLILHRMVSFFDVIYLERINSRISIEPQLSPDLNSMSINFTLKL
;
A
#
# COMPACT_ATOMS: atom_id res chain seq x y z
N MET A 1 -22.23 -2.82 11.19
CA MET A 1 -22.73 -2.08 10.02
C MET A 1 -23.22 -3.06 8.94
N ALA A 2 -24.07 -4.03 9.30
CA ALA A 2 -24.64 -4.91 8.28
C ALA A 2 -25.61 -4.09 7.41
N GLY A 3 -25.46 -4.17 6.09
CA GLY A 3 -26.33 -3.47 5.12
C GLY A 3 -25.97 -2.01 4.79
N LYS A 4 -25.02 -1.38 5.48
CA LYS A 4 -24.55 -0.01 5.18
C LYS A 4 -23.17 -0.05 4.53
N ASN A 5 -23.09 0.40 3.28
CA ASN A 5 -21.82 0.46 2.55
C ASN A 5 -21.01 1.71 2.93
N TYR A 6 -19.76 1.79 2.45
CA TYR A 6 -18.89 2.94 2.71
C TYR A 6 -19.49 4.28 2.23
N LEU A 7 -20.26 4.26 1.12
CA LEU A 7 -20.91 5.45 0.57
C LEU A 7 -21.91 6.06 1.56
N PHE A 8 -22.59 5.25 2.39
CA PHE A 8 -23.44 5.76 3.46
C PHE A 8 -22.66 6.64 4.45
N ALA A 9 -21.48 6.19 4.89
CA ALA A 9 -20.62 6.97 5.78
C ALA A 9 -20.04 8.23 5.09
N VAL A 10 -19.90 8.21 3.77
CA VAL A 10 -19.56 9.41 2.97
C VAL A 10 -20.72 10.41 2.99
N ASN A 11 -21.93 9.95 2.69
CA ASN A 11 -23.13 10.80 2.68
C ASN A 11 -23.41 11.41 4.05
N MET A 12 -23.27 10.62 5.13
CA MET A 12 -23.35 11.15 6.50
C MET A 12 -22.36 12.29 6.74
N GLY A 13 -21.14 12.24 6.20
CA GLY A 13 -20.17 13.31 6.37
C GLY A 13 -20.48 14.56 5.56
N HIS A 14 -21.29 14.47 4.50
CA HIS A 14 -21.58 15.58 3.59
C HIS A 14 -22.87 16.35 3.92
N TYR A 15 -23.84 15.71 4.59
CA TYR A 15 -25.17 16.29 4.87
C TYR A 15 -25.51 16.27 6.35
N ASN A 16 -26.26 17.27 6.82
CA ASN A 16 -26.56 17.41 8.25
C ASN A 16 -27.56 16.36 8.75
N SER A 17 -28.44 15.86 7.88
CA SER A 17 -29.43 14.83 8.20
C SER A 17 -29.74 13.96 6.99
N LEU A 18 -30.44 12.86 7.23
CA LEU A 18 -31.03 12.04 6.16
C LEU A 18 -31.96 12.87 5.27
N ASP A 19 -32.79 13.72 5.86
CA ASP A 19 -33.74 14.57 5.13
C ASP A 19 -33.01 15.53 4.18
N ASP A 20 -31.95 16.19 4.64
CA ASP A 20 -31.14 17.11 3.83
C ASP A 20 -30.53 16.40 2.60
N TYR A 21 -30.07 15.15 2.80
CA TYR A 21 -29.61 14.30 1.71
C TYR A 21 -30.75 13.94 0.75
N ASN A 22 -31.85 13.41 1.27
CA ASN A 22 -33.00 12.93 0.49
C ASN A 22 -33.65 14.07 -0.31
N ASP A 23 -33.84 15.24 0.31
CA ASP A 23 -34.33 16.45 -0.34
C ASP A 23 -33.40 16.90 -1.48
N THR A 24 -32.08 16.80 -1.27
CA THR A 24 -31.11 17.10 -2.32
C THR A 24 -31.23 16.13 -3.49
N LYS A 25 -31.43 14.85 -3.22
CA LYS A 25 -31.66 13.83 -4.25
C LYS A 25 -32.95 14.05 -5.02
N GLU A 26 -34.03 14.47 -4.35
CA GLU A 26 -35.29 14.82 -5.01
C GLU A 26 -35.14 16.03 -5.95
N ARG A 27 -34.51 17.11 -5.48
CA ARG A 27 -34.22 18.30 -6.31
C ARG A 27 -33.39 17.96 -7.55
N GLN A 28 -32.50 16.98 -7.43
CA GLN A 28 -31.67 16.48 -8.52
C GLN A 28 -32.36 15.42 -9.40
N ARG A 29 -33.62 15.05 -9.11
CA ARG A 29 -34.36 13.96 -9.78
C ARG A 29 -33.68 12.60 -9.67
N LEU A 30 -32.90 12.38 -8.62
CA LEU A 30 -32.20 11.13 -8.28
C LEU A 30 -32.97 10.34 -7.22
N VAL A 31 -34.27 10.13 -7.43
CA VAL A 31 -35.17 9.51 -6.43
C VAL A 31 -34.76 8.09 -6.03
N ASN A 32 -34.10 7.35 -6.93
CA ASN A 32 -33.63 5.99 -6.68
C ASN A 32 -32.39 5.95 -5.78
N ASP A 33 -31.70 7.08 -5.59
CA ASP A 33 -30.51 7.18 -4.73
C ASP A 33 -30.86 7.52 -3.27
N LYS A 34 -32.13 7.82 -2.98
CA LYS A 34 -32.59 8.14 -1.62
C LYS A 34 -32.40 6.94 -0.69
N TYR A 35 -32.15 7.22 0.58
CA TYR A 35 -32.27 6.18 1.60
C TYR A 35 -33.69 6.14 2.14
N GLU A 36 -34.16 4.94 2.47
CA GLU A 36 -35.47 4.73 3.05
C GLU A 36 -35.51 5.18 4.51
N GLU A 37 -36.48 6.05 4.84
CA GLU A 37 -36.74 6.52 6.20
C GLU A 37 -37.25 5.37 7.09
N GLY A 38 -36.84 5.37 8.36
CA GLY A 38 -37.27 4.37 9.35
C GLY A 38 -36.72 2.96 9.14
N LYS A 39 -35.83 2.75 8.16
CA LYS A 39 -35.15 1.46 7.90
C LYS A 39 -33.70 1.44 8.37
N ASN A 40 -33.44 2.05 9.53
CA ASN A 40 -32.11 2.18 10.15
C ASN A 40 -31.12 3.03 9.36
N PHE A 41 -31.51 3.77 8.32
CA PHE A 41 -30.62 4.70 7.62
C PHE A 41 -30.66 6.11 8.19
N ASP A 42 -31.51 6.36 9.19
CA ASP A 42 -31.73 7.68 9.76
C ASP A 42 -30.45 8.18 10.47
N TRP A 43 -30.04 9.40 10.16
CA TRP A 43 -29.00 10.13 10.88
C TRP A 43 -29.36 11.61 10.98
N GLN A 44 -28.90 12.24 12.05
CA GLN A 44 -28.94 13.67 12.24
C GLN A 44 -27.74 14.10 13.07
N TRP A 45 -26.95 15.03 12.55
CA TRP A 45 -25.84 15.62 13.29
C TRP A 45 -26.36 16.63 14.29
N ASP A 46 -25.70 16.67 15.45
CA ASP A 46 -25.92 17.68 16.47
C ASP A 46 -25.43 19.07 16.04
N ASN A 47 -24.28 19.13 15.36
CA ASN A 47 -23.73 20.36 14.77
C ASN A 47 -22.88 20.04 13.53
N SER A 48 -22.88 20.97 12.57
CA SER A 48 -22.03 20.99 11.38
C SER A 48 -20.53 20.81 11.68
N THR A 49 -20.03 21.38 12.79
CA THR A 49 -18.62 21.22 13.18
C THR A 49 -18.27 19.76 13.48
N ASN A 50 -19.17 19.03 14.15
CA ASN A 50 -18.96 17.61 14.46
C ASN A 50 -19.05 16.74 13.21
N ARG A 51 -20.00 17.04 12.31
CA ARG A 51 -20.08 16.42 10.99
C ARG A 51 -18.76 16.59 10.21
N ILE A 52 -18.25 17.83 10.12
CA ILE A 52 -17.00 18.13 9.42
C ILE A 52 -15.82 17.41 10.08
N LYS A 53 -15.78 17.35 11.41
CA LYS A 53 -14.75 16.60 12.15
C LYS A 53 -14.80 15.10 11.80
N PHE A 54 -15.98 14.49 11.79
CA PHE A 54 -16.17 13.10 11.38
C PHE A 54 -15.72 12.88 9.94
N ASP A 55 -16.12 13.74 9.02
CA ASP A 55 -15.76 13.67 7.59
C ASP A 55 -14.24 13.71 7.40
N ASN A 56 -13.58 14.66 8.06
CA ASN A 56 -12.12 14.79 8.07
C ASN A 56 -11.43 13.56 8.65
N MET A 57 -11.94 13.01 9.76
CA MET A 57 -11.38 11.79 10.36
C MET A 57 -11.53 10.60 9.41
N ARG A 58 -12.69 10.43 8.77
CA ARG A 58 -12.95 9.38 7.78
C ARG A 58 -11.97 9.47 6.60
N ILE A 59 -11.82 10.66 6.01
CA ILE A 59 -10.89 10.90 4.90
C ILE A 59 -9.46 10.58 5.32
N LYS A 60 -9.02 11.08 6.48
CA LYS A 60 -7.68 10.80 7.02
C LYS A 60 -7.45 9.30 7.22
N SER A 61 -8.43 8.58 7.78
CA SER A 61 -8.34 7.14 8.01
C SER A 61 -8.11 6.38 6.70
N VAL A 62 -8.85 6.71 5.64
CA VAL A 62 -8.70 6.05 4.33
C VAL A 62 -7.35 6.39 3.69
N THR A 63 -6.88 7.62 3.84
CA THR A 63 -5.55 8.02 3.34
C THR A 63 -4.43 7.29 4.09
N LEU A 64 -4.54 7.17 5.41
CA LEU A 64 -3.56 6.44 6.23
C LEU A 64 -3.53 4.95 5.91
N ASP A 65 -4.68 4.31 5.66
CA ASP A 65 -4.73 2.90 5.22
C ASP A 65 -3.98 2.70 3.89
N LYS A 66 -4.13 3.63 2.94
CA LYS A 66 -3.36 3.60 1.68
C LYS A 66 -1.87 3.73 1.95
N TYR A 67 -1.46 4.69 2.78
CA TYR A 67 -0.04 4.86 3.12
C TYR A 67 0.54 3.64 3.81
N ALA A 68 -0.19 3.01 4.74
CA ALA A 68 0.25 1.79 5.40
C ALA A 68 0.52 0.66 4.37
N LYS A 69 -0.37 0.47 3.39
CA LYS A 69 -0.19 -0.51 2.31
C LYS A 69 1.05 -0.21 1.46
N PHE A 70 1.27 1.06 1.10
CA PHE A 70 2.47 1.47 0.37
C PHE A 70 3.74 1.30 1.21
N SER A 71 3.70 1.56 2.51
CA SER A 71 4.83 1.34 3.43
C SER A 71 5.22 -0.14 3.46
N VAL A 72 4.25 -1.06 3.55
CA VAL A 72 4.54 -2.51 3.49
C VAL A 72 5.17 -2.89 2.15
N GLY A 73 4.65 -2.39 1.03
CA GLY A 73 5.25 -2.61 -0.29
C GLY A 73 6.68 -2.05 -0.39
N GLY A 74 6.91 -0.85 0.17
CA GLY A 74 8.22 -0.21 0.25
C GLY A 74 9.22 -1.02 1.09
N LEU A 75 8.78 -1.61 2.19
CA LEU A 75 9.62 -2.50 3.01
C LEU A 75 10.03 -3.77 2.25
N ILE A 76 9.11 -4.37 1.49
CA ILE A 76 9.41 -5.54 0.66
C ILE A 76 10.42 -5.17 -0.44
N LEU A 77 10.21 -4.05 -1.13
CA LEU A 77 11.15 -3.54 -2.14
C LEU A 77 12.52 -3.26 -1.55
N HIS A 78 12.57 -2.58 -0.41
CA HIS A 78 13.81 -2.31 0.31
C HIS A 78 14.55 -3.61 0.63
N ARG A 79 13.83 -4.64 1.12
CA ARG A 79 14.42 -5.95 1.41
C ARG A 79 14.99 -6.64 0.18
N MET A 80 14.33 -6.54 -0.98
CA MET A 80 14.86 -7.11 -2.23
C MET A 80 16.14 -6.40 -2.69
N VAL A 81 16.18 -5.07 -2.63
CA VAL A 81 17.38 -4.30 -2.98
C VAL A 81 18.56 -4.70 -2.09
N SER A 82 18.34 -4.77 -0.77
CA SER A 82 19.39 -5.22 0.17
C SER A 82 19.84 -6.66 -0.10
N PHE A 83 18.93 -7.57 -0.48
CA PHE A 83 19.29 -8.94 -0.81
C PHE A 83 20.25 -9.02 -2.00
N PHE A 84 19.98 -8.28 -3.08
CA PHE A 84 20.87 -8.22 -4.23
C PHE A 84 22.20 -7.55 -3.91
N ASP A 85 22.19 -6.48 -3.13
CA ASP A 85 23.40 -5.77 -2.69
C ASP A 85 24.34 -6.70 -1.91
N VAL A 86 23.80 -7.46 -0.95
CA VAL A 86 24.58 -8.46 -0.19
C VAL A 86 25.19 -9.53 -1.11
N ILE A 87 24.41 -10.10 -2.04
CA ILE A 87 24.93 -11.12 -2.97
C ILE A 87 26.03 -10.54 -3.87
N TYR A 88 25.85 -9.30 -4.33
CA TYR A 88 26.83 -8.61 -5.17
C TYR A 88 28.15 -8.40 -4.42
N LEU A 89 28.08 -7.89 -3.19
CA LEU A 89 29.25 -7.69 -2.33
C LEU A 89 29.93 -9.02 -1.96
N GLU A 90 29.17 -10.07 -1.66
CA GLU A 90 29.70 -11.39 -1.36
C GLU A 90 30.47 -11.96 -2.57
N ARG A 91 29.93 -11.80 -3.79
CA ARG A 91 30.61 -12.25 -5.02
C ARG A 91 31.92 -11.51 -5.26
N ILE A 92 31.98 -10.21 -5.00
CA ILE A 92 33.21 -9.42 -5.21
C ILE A 92 34.24 -9.69 -4.12
N ASN A 93 33.81 -9.86 -2.87
CA ASN A 93 34.71 -10.13 -1.75
C ASN A 93 35.07 -11.61 -1.58
N SER A 94 34.45 -12.50 -2.37
CA SER A 94 34.85 -13.90 -2.45
C SER A 94 36.31 -13.98 -2.89
N ARG A 95 37.20 -14.37 -1.95
CA ARG A 95 38.67 -14.45 -2.13
C ARG A 95 39.13 -15.58 -3.05
N ILE A 96 38.22 -16.17 -3.82
CA ILE A 96 38.50 -17.28 -4.72
C ILE A 96 39.26 -16.72 -5.93
N SER A 97 40.58 -16.65 -5.78
CA SER A 97 41.50 -16.33 -6.87
C SER A 97 41.90 -17.63 -7.56
N ILE A 98 41.60 -17.73 -8.86
CA ILE A 98 42.09 -18.80 -9.72
C ILE A 98 43.27 -18.25 -10.49
N GLU A 99 44.47 -18.66 -10.10
CA GLU A 99 45.70 -18.28 -10.79
C GLU A 99 46.16 -19.46 -11.66
N PRO A 100 46.15 -19.32 -13.01
CA PRO A 100 46.72 -20.33 -13.89
C PRO A 100 48.25 -20.26 -13.81
N GLN A 101 48.89 -21.40 -13.52
CA GLN A 101 50.33 -21.51 -13.61
C GLN A 101 50.71 -22.33 -14.84
N LEU A 102 51.61 -21.76 -15.64
CA LEU A 102 52.19 -22.38 -16.82
C LEU A 102 53.57 -22.90 -16.45
N SER A 103 53.74 -24.22 -16.47
CA SER A 103 55.04 -24.86 -16.30
C SER A 103 55.43 -25.53 -17.63
N PRO A 104 56.17 -24.82 -18.51
CA PRO A 104 56.67 -25.40 -19.74
C PRO A 104 57.84 -26.34 -19.45
N ASP A 105 57.76 -27.56 -19.97
CA ASP A 105 58.86 -28.51 -20.08
C ASP A 105 59.19 -28.74 -21.58
N LEU A 106 60.42 -29.16 -21.88
CA LEU A 106 60.95 -29.30 -23.26
C LEU A 106 60.07 -30.17 -24.18
N ASN A 107 59.27 -31.08 -23.61
CA ASN A 107 58.38 -31.98 -24.36
C ASN A 107 56.89 -31.87 -24.00
N SER A 108 56.51 -31.04 -23.01
CA SER A 108 55.11 -30.98 -22.57
C SER A 108 54.74 -29.62 -21.97
N MET A 109 53.47 -29.25 -22.15
CA MET A 109 52.89 -28.06 -21.54
C MET A 109 51.81 -28.51 -20.56
N SER A 110 52.00 -28.17 -19.28
CA SER A 110 51.03 -28.45 -18.23
C SER A 110 50.36 -27.16 -17.76
N ILE A 111 49.05 -27.21 -17.57
CA ILE A 111 48.25 -26.12 -16.99
C ILE A 111 47.79 -26.59 -15.61
N ASN A 112 48.29 -25.94 -14.56
CA ASN A 112 47.88 -26.21 -13.20
C ASN A 112 46.99 -25.07 -12.68
N PHE A 113 45.85 -25.43 -12.10
CA PHE A 113 44.96 -24.49 -11.43
C PHE A 113 45.17 -24.60 -9.92
N THR A 114 45.54 -23.49 -9.28
CA THR A 114 45.61 -23.41 -7.82
C THR A 114 44.43 -22.59 -7.32
N LEU A 115 43.62 -23.19 -6.45
CA LEU A 115 42.54 -22.50 -5.75
C LEU A 115 43.08 -21.97 -4.42
N LYS A 116 43.13 -20.65 -4.24
CA LYS A 116 43.41 -20.02 -2.94
C LYS A 116 42.07 -19.71 -2.27
N LEU A 117 41.86 -20.28 -1.08
CA LEU A 117 40.68 -20.09 -0.22
C LEU A 117 40.97 -19.02 0.83
#